data_AF-A0A804LZ09-F1
#
_entry.id   AF-A0A804LZ09-F1
#
_cell.length_a   1.000
_cell.length_b   1.000
_cell.length_c   1.000
_cell.angle_alpha   90.00
_cell.angle_beta   90.00
_cell.angle_gamma   90.00
#
_symmetry.space_group_name_H-M   'P 1'
#
loop_
_entity.id
_entity.type
_entity.pdbx_description
1 polymer ?
#
loop_
_entity_poly.entity_id
_entity_poly.type
_entity_poly.pdbx_seq_one_letter_code
_entity_poly.pdbx_strand_id
1 'polypeptide(L)'
;MVKPSAVSRPCFLLVTAAALWALTLYLRLLALMSVPVAFTGRVASFVPDDTTNASVAGDDPCRGRYLYVHDLPPRFNADIVRGCAEANDRWQDMCEDMRNAGLGRPLSGGALTGARGWYATHQFALDAIFHGRMRQHGCLTNDSSAAAAVFVPFYAGFEFARHVWGYDSAARDAASLDLVRWLVQRPEWRRAGGR
;
A
#
# COMPACT_ATOMS: atom_id res chain seq x y z
N MET A 1 54.49 -35.78 -26.37
CA MET A 1 54.87 -34.65 -25.50
C MET A 1 53.96 -33.47 -25.79
N VAL A 2 52.87 -33.30 -25.04
CA VAL A 2 51.98 -32.13 -25.19
C VAL A 2 52.59 -31.00 -24.37
N LYS A 3 53.05 -29.95 -25.06
CA LYS A 3 53.65 -28.77 -24.45
C LYS A 3 52.52 -27.98 -23.76
N PRO A 4 52.63 -27.69 -22.45
CA PRO A 4 51.58 -26.98 -21.74
C PRO A 4 51.39 -25.60 -22.38
N SER A 5 50.16 -25.33 -22.77
CA SER A 5 49.71 -24.06 -23.33
C SER A 5 49.93 -22.97 -22.28
N ALA A 6 50.94 -22.14 -22.51
CA ALA A 6 51.19 -20.97 -21.69
C ALA A 6 50.00 -20.01 -21.86
N VAL A 7 49.13 -19.95 -20.84
CA VAL A 7 48.07 -18.94 -20.79
C VAL A 7 48.74 -17.57 -20.87
N SER A 8 48.37 -16.81 -21.89
CA SER A 8 48.91 -15.50 -22.18
C SER A 8 48.66 -14.56 -20.99
N ARG A 9 49.71 -13.91 -20.47
CA ARG A 9 49.66 -12.93 -19.34
C ARG A 9 48.48 -11.95 -19.42
N PRO A 10 48.13 -11.34 -20.57
CA PRO A 10 46.95 -10.46 -20.67
C PRO A 10 45.61 -11.17 -20.37
N CYS A 11 45.44 -12.44 -20.77
CA CYS A 11 44.21 -13.19 -20.47
C CYS A 11 44.04 -13.40 -18.96
N PHE A 12 45.14 -13.71 -18.26
CA PHE A 12 45.13 -13.85 -16.81
C PHE A 12 44.74 -12.54 -16.11
N LEU A 13 45.26 -11.39 -16.57
CA LEU A 13 44.93 -10.07 -16.01
C LEU A 13 43.46 -9.67 -16.23
N LEU A 14 42.87 -10.02 -17.38
CA LEU A 14 41.46 -9.73 -17.65
C LEU A 14 40.53 -10.54 -16.74
N VAL A 15 40.83 -11.83 -16.53
CA VAL A 15 40.03 -12.71 -15.68
C VAL A 15 40.08 -12.25 -14.22
N THR A 16 41.25 -11.86 -13.72
CA THR A 16 41.38 -11.35 -12.34
C THR A 16 40.67 -10.00 -12.16
N ALA A 17 40.74 -9.10 -13.14
CA ALA A 17 40.01 -7.84 -13.10
C ALA A 17 38.49 -8.06 -13.07
N ALA A 18 37.95 -8.96 -13.91
CA ALA A 18 36.53 -9.28 -13.93
C ALA A 18 36.04 -9.91 -12.61
N ALA A 19 36.83 -10.83 -12.04
CA ALA A 19 36.52 -11.46 -10.75
C ALA A 19 36.51 -10.44 -9.60
N LEU A 20 37.47 -9.49 -9.59
CA LEU A 20 37.52 -8.40 -8.61
C LEU A 20 36.31 -7.45 -8.76
N TRP A 21 35.93 -7.11 -10.00
CA TRP A 21 34.71 -6.32 -10.26
C TRP A 21 33.43 -7.04 -9.80
N ALA A 22 33.30 -8.34 -10.05
CA ALA A 22 32.16 -9.12 -9.58
C ALA A 22 32.11 -9.21 -8.06
N LEU A 23 33.26 -9.44 -7.41
CA LEU A 23 33.36 -9.50 -5.94
C LEU A 23 33.03 -8.15 -5.30
N THR A 24 33.57 -7.05 -5.84
CA THR A 24 33.25 -5.70 -5.35
C THR A 24 31.78 -5.34 -5.52
N LEU A 25 31.16 -5.71 -6.65
CA LEU A 25 29.73 -5.54 -6.86
C LEU A 25 28.90 -6.38 -5.86
N TYR A 26 29.28 -7.64 -5.66
CA TYR A 26 28.62 -8.54 -4.70
C TYR A 26 28.72 -8.00 -3.27
N LEU A 27 29.90 -7.55 -2.84
CA LEU A 27 30.09 -6.95 -1.52
C LEU A 27 29.31 -5.64 -1.36
N ARG A 28 29.20 -4.81 -2.40
CA ARG A 28 28.36 -3.60 -2.38
C ARG A 28 26.86 -3.93 -2.28
N LEU A 29 26.39 -4.95 -2.99
CA LEU A 29 24.99 -5.40 -2.92
C LEU A 29 24.66 -6.02 -1.56
N LEU A 30 25.56 -6.82 -1.00
CA LEU A 30 25.44 -7.33 0.38
C LEU A 30 25.38 -6.20 1.41
N ALA A 31 26.24 -5.19 1.25
CA ALA A 31 26.23 -4.00 2.11
C ALA A 31 24.92 -3.21 1.99
N LEU A 32 24.39 -3.04 0.77
CA LEU A 32 23.09 -2.38 0.52
C LEU A 32 21.93 -3.13 1.18
N MET A 33 21.95 -4.46 1.14
CA MET A 33 20.91 -5.30 1.78
C MET A 33 21.06 -5.34 3.31
N SER A 34 22.25 -5.07 3.85
CA SER A 34 22.48 -5.03 5.29
C SER A 34 22.37 -3.63 5.90
N VAL A 35 22.24 -2.56 5.09
CA VAL A 35 21.76 -1.27 5.60
C VAL A 35 20.36 -1.54 6.14
N PRO A 36 20.15 -1.52 7.47
CA PRO A 36 18.79 -1.47 7.97
C PRO A 36 18.24 -0.19 7.37
N VAL A 37 17.22 -0.30 6.53
CA VAL A 37 16.36 0.85 6.24
C VAL A 37 15.85 1.24 7.61
N ALA A 38 16.56 2.17 8.24
CA ALA A 38 16.19 2.77 9.48
C ALA A 38 14.92 3.52 9.10
N PHE A 39 13.81 2.80 9.24
CA PHE A 39 12.49 3.35 9.17
C PHE A 39 12.43 4.28 10.36
N THR A 40 12.94 5.50 10.17
CA THR A 40 12.71 6.65 11.02
C THR A 40 11.27 7.13 10.80
N GLY A 41 10.34 6.18 10.62
CA GLY A 41 8.95 6.37 10.98
C GLY A 41 8.97 6.56 12.49
N ARG A 42 9.16 7.82 12.89
CA ARG A 42 8.86 8.31 14.21
C ARG A 42 7.38 7.98 14.40
N VAL A 43 7.11 6.82 15.00
CA VAL A 43 5.76 6.49 15.47
C VAL A 43 5.47 7.59 16.47
N ALA A 44 4.62 8.54 16.08
CA ALA A 44 4.09 9.50 17.03
C ALA A 44 3.27 8.66 18.02
N SER A 45 3.90 8.28 19.11
CA SER A 45 3.19 7.77 20.28
C SER A 45 2.29 8.90 20.74
N PHE A 46 1.02 8.88 20.31
CA PHE A 46 -0.01 9.67 20.95
C PHE A 46 -0.15 9.11 22.35
N VAL A 47 0.57 9.70 23.30
CA VAL A 47 0.30 9.53 24.72
C VAL A 47 -1.00 10.29 24.98
N PRO A 48 -2.11 9.61 25.33
CA PRO A 48 -3.29 10.31 25.78
C PRO A 48 -2.91 11.07 27.05
N ASP A 49 -3.08 12.38 27.04
CA ASP A 49 -2.87 13.23 28.20
C ASP A 49 -3.95 12.87 29.24
N ASP A 50 -3.54 12.20 30.31
CA ASP A 50 -4.40 11.81 31.43
C ASP A 50 -4.47 12.96 32.45
N THR A 51 -5.01 14.10 32.01
CA THR A 51 -5.26 15.26 32.86
C THR A 51 -6.72 15.29 33.32
N THR A 52 -6.94 14.61 34.46
CA THR A 52 -7.76 15.03 35.61
C THR A 52 -9.22 15.50 35.39
N ASN A 53 -10.14 14.71 35.98
CA ASN A 53 -11.43 15.12 36.57
C ASN A 53 -12.47 15.81 35.65
N ALA A 54 -13.16 15.01 34.84
CA ALA A 54 -14.52 15.30 34.41
C ALA A 54 -15.44 14.15 34.85
N SER A 55 -16.05 14.36 36.01
CA SER A 55 -17.13 13.57 36.59
C SER A 55 -18.25 13.27 35.58
N VAL A 56 -18.55 11.98 35.37
CA VAL A 56 -19.83 11.42 34.88
C VAL A 56 -20.42 12.11 33.63
N ALA A 57 -19.57 12.53 32.68
CA ALA A 57 -20.00 12.74 31.30
C ALA A 57 -19.99 11.36 30.64
N GLY A 58 -21.16 10.71 30.63
CA GLY A 58 -21.38 9.30 30.30
C GLY A 58 -20.34 8.73 29.35
N ASP A 59 -19.71 7.62 29.75
CA ASP A 59 -18.57 7.00 29.07
C ASP A 59 -18.88 6.82 27.59
N ASP A 60 -18.48 7.80 26.76
CA ASP A 60 -18.54 7.66 25.32
C ASP A 60 -17.51 6.59 24.93
N PRO A 61 -17.95 5.39 24.53
CA PRO A 61 -17.04 4.29 24.23
C PRO A 61 -16.17 4.56 22.99
N CYS A 62 -16.51 5.60 22.23
CA CYS A 62 -15.80 6.05 21.03
C CYS A 62 -14.90 7.27 21.27
N ARG A 63 -14.81 7.78 22.51
CA ARG A 63 -13.87 8.86 22.87
C ARG A 63 -12.44 8.50 22.44
N GLY A 64 -11.85 9.35 21.59
CA GLY A 64 -10.50 9.13 21.02
C GLY A 64 -10.41 8.02 19.96
N ARG A 65 -11.54 7.43 19.55
CA ARG A 65 -11.60 6.30 18.60
C ARG A 65 -12.45 6.59 17.37
N TYR A 66 -13.04 7.79 17.30
CA TYR A 66 -13.80 8.23 16.14
C TYR A 66 -12.94 8.23 14.88
N LEU A 67 -13.46 7.61 13.82
CA LEU A 67 -12.84 7.56 12.50
C LEU A 67 -13.78 8.26 11.51
N TYR A 68 -13.25 9.22 10.78
CA TYR A 68 -13.94 9.83 9.65
C TYR A 68 -13.40 9.22 8.36
N VAL A 69 -14.29 8.66 7.53
CA VAL A 69 -13.93 8.14 6.21
C VAL A 69 -14.39 9.16 5.18
N HIS A 70 -13.47 9.67 4.36
CA HIS A 70 -13.84 10.62 3.31
C HIS A 70 -14.83 10.00 2.33
N ASP A 71 -15.90 10.73 2.03
CA ASP A 71 -16.72 10.49 0.86
C ASP A 71 -16.03 11.08 -0.38
N LEU A 72 -15.25 10.23 -1.06
CA LEU A 72 -14.48 10.63 -2.24
C LEU A 72 -15.36 10.64 -3.49
N PRO A 73 -15.04 11.50 -4.49
CA PRO A 73 -15.58 11.36 -5.83
C PRO A 73 -15.46 9.90 -6.34
N PRO A 74 -16.52 9.31 -6.92
CA PRO A 74 -16.56 7.88 -7.27
C PRO A 74 -15.39 7.38 -8.12
N ARG A 75 -14.80 8.25 -8.94
CA ARG A 75 -13.61 7.95 -9.77
C ARG A 75 -12.41 7.42 -9.00
N PHE A 76 -12.32 7.69 -7.70
CA PHE A 76 -11.21 7.25 -6.85
C PHE A 76 -11.44 5.86 -6.22
N ASN A 77 -12.64 5.29 -6.33
CA ASN A 77 -12.93 3.97 -5.78
C ASN A 77 -14.10 3.24 -6.47
N ALA A 78 -15.34 3.70 -6.33
CA ALA A 78 -16.54 3.00 -6.76
C ALA A 78 -16.58 2.78 -8.28
N ASP A 79 -16.08 3.74 -9.07
CA ASP A 79 -15.99 3.61 -10.52
C ASP A 79 -14.89 2.63 -10.92
N ILE A 80 -13.80 2.53 -10.15
CA ILE A 80 -12.75 1.52 -10.35
C ILE A 80 -13.31 0.11 -10.16
N VAL A 81 -14.15 -0.10 -9.14
CA VAL A 81 -14.84 -1.38 -8.95
C VAL A 81 -15.81 -1.65 -10.11
N ARG A 82 -16.57 -0.63 -10.55
CA ARG A 82 -17.51 -0.77 -11.67
C ARG A 82 -16.81 -1.09 -12.99
N GLY A 83 -15.61 -0.53 -13.19
CA GLY A 83 -14.74 -0.72 -14.35
C GLY A 83 -13.61 -1.73 -14.11
N CYS A 84 -13.76 -2.67 -13.17
CA CYS A 84 -12.70 -3.62 -12.82
C CYS A 84 -12.12 -4.38 -14.02
N ALA A 85 -12.94 -4.65 -15.04
CA ALA A 85 -12.54 -5.35 -16.25
C ALA A 85 -11.56 -4.57 -17.13
N GLU A 86 -11.40 -3.26 -16.95
CA GLU A 86 -10.41 -2.43 -17.68
C GLU A 86 -8.97 -2.89 -17.45
N ALA A 87 -8.72 -3.59 -16.34
CA ALA A 87 -7.43 -4.15 -16.00
C ALA A 87 -7.21 -5.58 -16.57
N ASN A 88 -8.22 -6.19 -17.19
CA ASN A 88 -8.18 -7.62 -17.57
C ASN A 88 -7.19 -7.96 -18.69
N ASP A 89 -6.80 -6.97 -19.51
CA ASP A 89 -5.76 -7.15 -20.53
C ASP A 89 -4.37 -7.40 -19.92
N ARG A 90 -4.20 -7.13 -18.61
CA ARG A 90 -2.92 -7.20 -17.89
C ARG A 90 -2.95 -8.21 -16.75
N TRP A 91 -4.12 -8.42 -16.15
CA TRP A 91 -4.31 -9.23 -14.96
C TRP A 91 -5.57 -10.09 -15.14
N GLN A 92 -5.56 -11.32 -14.66
CA GLN A 92 -6.66 -12.23 -14.92
C GLN A 92 -7.89 -11.91 -14.06
N ASP A 93 -9.01 -11.55 -14.70
CA ASP A 93 -10.33 -11.36 -14.09
C ASP A 93 -10.33 -10.55 -12.78
N MET A 94 -9.88 -9.30 -12.89
CA MET A 94 -9.80 -8.38 -11.76
C MET A 94 -11.15 -8.07 -11.12
N CYS A 95 -12.26 -8.37 -11.80
CA CYS A 95 -13.60 -8.26 -11.23
C CYS A 95 -13.86 -9.33 -10.17
N GLU A 96 -13.37 -10.56 -10.37
CA GLU A 96 -13.40 -11.59 -9.32
C GLU A 96 -12.56 -11.15 -8.11
N ASP A 97 -11.40 -10.56 -8.34
CA ASP A 97 -10.51 -10.08 -7.27
C ASP A 97 -11.13 -8.95 -6.43
N MET A 98 -11.97 -8.10 -7.03
CA MET A 98 -12.65 -7.02 -6.34
C MET A 98 -13.92 -7.45 -5.59
N ARG A 99 -14.36 -8.70 -5.74
CA ARG A 99 -15.49 -9.24 -4.95
C ARG A 99 -15.19 -9.23 -3.45
N ASN A 100 -16.24 -9.32 -2.64
CA ASN A 100 -16.14 -9.39 -1.18
C ASN A 100 -15.29 -8.24 -0.60
N ALA A 101 -15.52 -7.02 -1.10
CA ALA A 101 -14.73 -5.83 -0.77
C ALA A 101 -13.21 -6.05 -0.96
N GLY A 102 -12.82 -6.63 -2.09
CA GLY A 102 -11.42 -6.87 -2.44
C GLY A 102 -10.79 -8.15 -1.86
N LEU A 103 -11.51 -8.93 -1.05
CA LEU A 103 -11.01 -10.23 -0.61
C LEU A 103 -10.98 -11.27 -1.75
N GLY A 104 -11.77 -11.07 -2.80
CA GLY A 104 -11.92 -12.02 -3.89
C GLY A 104 -12.80 -13.22 -3.54
N ARG A 105 -12.70 -14.29 -4.31
CA ARG A 105 -13.54 -15.49 -4.14
C ARG A 105 -13.20 -16.25 -2.84
N PRO A 106 -14.19 -16.70 -2.05
CA PRO A 106 -13.95 -17.60 -0.92
C PRO A 106 -13.34 -18.92 -1.40
N LEU A 107 -12.29 -19.36 -0.72
CA LEU A 107 -11.66 -20.66 -0.94
C LEU A 107 -12.22 -21.66 0.06
N SER A 108 -12.56 -22.84 -0.43
CA SER A 108 -13.04 -23.95 0.40
C SER A 108 -12.27 -25.23 0.06
N GLY A 109 -12.05 -26.07 1.07
CA GLY A 109 -11.38 -27.35 0.93
C GLY A 109 -9.87 -27.36 1.21
N GLY A 110 -9.34 -28.56 1.45
CA GLY A 110 -7.91 -28.80 1.70
C GLY A 110 -7.38 -28.23 3.02
N ALA A 111 -6.12 -27.80 3.03
CA ALA A 111 -5.42 -27.24 4.19
C ALA A 111 -5.91 -25.84 4.60
N LEU A 112 -6.86 -25.26 3.88
CA LEU A 112 -7.39 -23.91 4.09
C LEU A 112 -8.52 -23.89 5.13
N THR A 113 -8.31 -24.52 6.30
CA THR A 113 -9.32 -24.71 7.36
C THR A 113 -9.37 -23.56 8.37
N GLY A 114 -9.31 -22.30 7.91
CA GLY A 114 -9.42 -21.13 8.79
C GLY A 114 -10.84 -20.95 9.35
N ALA A 115 -10.98 -20.45 10.57
CA ALA A 115 -12.29 -20.25 11.23
C ALA A 115 -13.27 -19.35 10.45
N ARG A 116 -12.75 -18.48 9.56
CA ARG A 116 -13.54 -17.64 8.65
C ARG A 116 -13.26 -17.95 7.16
N GLY A 117 -12.58 -19.05 6.89
CA GLY A 117 -12.11 -19.42 5.55
C GLY A 117 -10.94 -18.57 5.06
N TRP A 118 -10.42 -18.95 3.89
CA TRP A 118 -9.43 -18.21 3.12
C TRP A 118 -10.09 -17.61 1.88
N TYR A 119 -9.45 -16.62 1.26
CA TYR A 119 -9.94 -16.01 0.03
C TYR A 119 -8.83 -15.91 -1.01
N ALA A 120 -9.20 -15.94 -2.29
CA ALA A 120 -8.31 -15.71 -3.42
C ALA A 120 -8.04 -14.20 -3.56
N THR A 121 -7.27 -13.65 -2.64
CA THR A 121 -6.97 -12.21 -2.59
C THR A 121 -5.91 -11.81 -3.61
N HIS A 122 -6.13 -10.68 -4.30
CA HIS A 122 -5.14 -10.10 -5.22
C HIS A 122 -4.38 -8.92 -4.60
N GLN A 123 -3.11 -8.75 -4.95
CA GLN A 123 -2.23 -7.72 -4.37
C GLN A 123 -2.71 -6.29 -4.61
N PHE A 124 -3.45 -6.03 -5.70
CA PHE A 124 -3.99 -4.70 -6.02
C PHE A 124 -5.37 -4.40 -5.42
N ALA A 125 -5.95 -5.35 -4.67
CA ALA A 125 -7.25 -5.17 -4.01
C ALA A 125 -7.13 -4.66 -2.57
N LEU A 126 -5.90 -4.43 -2.07
CA LEU A 126 -5.62 -4.07 -0.67
C LEU A 126 -6.45 -2.87 -0.20
N ASP A 127 -6.52 -1.82 -1.00
CA ASP A 127 -7.26 -0.59 -0.64
C ASP A 127 -8.75 -0.85 -0.46
N ALA A 128 -9.34 -1.72 -1.29
CA ALA A 128 -10.74 -2.12 -1.17
C ALA A 128 -10.98 -2.95 0.09
N ILE A 129 -10.04 -3.83 0.45
CA ILE A 129 -10.10 -4.60 1.70
C ILE A 129 -10.08 -3.64 2.89
N PHE A 130 -9.11 -2.73 2.95
CA PHE A 130 -9.02 -1.76 4.04
C PHE A 130 -10.26 -0.87 4.09
N HIS A 131 -10.74 -0.38 2.95
CA HIS A 131 -11.96 0.42 2.91
C HIS A 131 -13.19 -0.34 3.42
N GLY A 132 -13.36 -1.61 3.01
CA GLY A 132 -14.41 -2.48 3.50
C GLY A 132 -14.34 -2.70 5.01
N ARG A 133 -13.13 -2.88 5.57
CA ARG A 133 -12.92 -3.02 7.02
C ARG A 133 -13.16 -1.71 7.78
N MET A 134 -12.68 -0.58 7.27
CA MET A 134 -12.89 0.74 7.89
C MET A 134 -14.37 1.10 7.95
N ARG A 135 -15.15 0.74 6.91
CA ARG A 135 -16.62 0.91 6.92
C ARG A 135 -17.35 0.08 7.99
N GLN A 136 -16.69 -0.92 8.59
CA GLN A 136 -17.24 -1.74 9.67
C GLN A 136 -16.74 -1.29 11.06
N HIS A 137 -15.94 -0.21 11.13
CA HIS A 137 -15.44 0.29 12.40
C HIS A 137 -16.60 0.79 13.28
N GLY A 138 -16.61 0.39 14.55
CA GLY A 138 -17.73 0.70 15.46
C GLY A 138 -17.87 2.18 15.84
N CYS A 139 -16.85 3.00 15.57
CA CYS A 139 -16.82 4.42 15.91
C CYS A 139 -16.67 5.29 14.66
N LEU A 140 -17.42 5.00 13.59
CA LEU A 140 -17.50 5.91 12.45
C LEU A 140 -18.27 7.19 12.83
N THR A 141 -17.79 8.33 12.35
CA THR A 141 -18.46 9.63 12.51
C THR A 141 -18.57 10.34 11.16
N ASN A 142 -19.61 11.15 11.00
CA ASN A 142 -19.74 12.09 9.87
C ASN A 142 -19.14 13.47 10.19
N ASP A 143 -18.82 13.74 11.46
CA ASP A 143 -18.12 14.95 11.88
C ASP A 143 -16.63 14.66 11.97
N SER A 144 -15.87 15.14 10.97
CA SER A 144 -14.43 14.94 10.95
C SER A 144 -13.69 15.70 12.05
N SER A 145 -14.27 16.76 12.62
CA SER A 145 -13.64 17.54 13.69
C SER A 145 -13.57 16.78 15.01
N ALA A 146 -14.51 15.85 15.24
CA ALA A 146 -14.53 14.92 16.36
C ALA A 146 -13.67 13.65 16.13
N ALA A 147 -13.23 13.41 14.89
CA ALA A 147 -12.49 12.21 14.54
C ALA A 147 -11.04 12.26 15.01
N ALA A 148 -10.59 11.18 15.64
CA ALA A 148 -9.19 10.98 16.00
C ALA A 148 -8.32 10.63 14.78
N ALA A 149 -8.93 10.04 13.74
CA ALA A 149 -8.28 9.72 12.49
C ALA A 149 -9.19 9.98 11.29
N VAL A 150 -8.57 10.26 10.15
CA VAL A 150 -9.24 10.44 8.86
C VAL A 150 -8.70 9.39 7.89
N PHE A 151 -9.59 8.66 7.24
CA PHE A 151 -9.25 7.64 6.24
C PHE A 151 -9.62 8.13 4.84
N VAL A 152 -8.69 8.00 3.89
CA VAL A 152 -8.87 8.36 2.48
C VAL A 152 -9.01 7.06 1.67
N PRO A 153 -10.22 6.67 1.26
CA PRO A 153 -10.47 5.39 0.57
C PRO A 153 -10.15 5.45 -0.93
N PHE A 154 -8.91 5.78 -1.31
CA PHE A 154 -8.43 5.77 -2.70
C PHE A 154 -7.89 4.39 -3.08
N TYR A 155 -8.36 3.81 -4.19
CA TYR A 155 -7.92 2.49 -4.64
C TYR A 155 -6.65 2.57 -5.50
N ALA A 156 -5.57 3.09 -4.91
CA ALA A 156 -4.30 3.36 -5.57
C ALA A 156 -3.66 2.11 -6.20
N GLY A 157 -3.70 0.97 -5.52
CA GLY A 157 -3.16 -0.29 -6.02
C GLY A 157 -3.86 -0.74 -7.30
N PHE A 158 -5.19 -0.58 -7.35
CA PHE A 158 -5.96 -0.91 -8.54
C PHE A 158 -5.77 0.15 -9.64
N GLU A 159 -5.64 1.43 -9.28
CA GLU A 159 -5.29 2.50 -10.23
C GLU A 159 -4.00 2.20 -10.98
N PHE A 160 -2.98 1.74 -10.25
CA PHE A 160 -1.74 1.24 -10.82
C PHE A 160 -1.98 0.02 -11.72
N ALA A 161 -2.81 -0.94 -11.29
CA ALA A 161 -3.10 -2.14 -12.08
C ALA A 161 -3.68 -1.82 -13.46
N ARG A 162 -4.50 -0.75 -13.57
CA ARG A 162 -5.06 -0.28 -14.84
C ARG A 162 -4.02 0.35 -15.76
N HIS A 163 -3.03 1.07 -15.20
CA HIS A 163 -2.16 1.95 -15.98
C HIS A 163 -0.67 1.58 -15.99
N VAL A 164 -0.26 0.47 -15.37
CA VAL A 164 1.16 0.10 -15.22
C VAL A 164 1.94 -0.02 -16.54
N TRP A 165 1.29 -0.45 -17.62
CA TRP A 165 1.93 -0.70 -18.93
C TRP A 165 1.16 -0.07 -20.09
N GLY A 166 1.90 0.48 -21.05
CA GLY A 166 1.35 1.08 -22.27
C GLY A 166 0.91 2.55 -22.12
N TYR A 167 1.06 3.14 -20.95
CA TYR A 167 0.70 4.52 -20.67
C TYR A 167 1.93 5.39 -20.36
N ASP A 168 1.86 6.65 -20.76
CA ASP A 168 2.86 7.63 -20.36
C ASP A 168 2.78 7.93 -18.85
N SER A 169 3.73 8.71 -18.33
CA SER A 169 3.73 9.06 -16.90
C SER A 169 2.55 9.96 -16.53
N ALA A 170 2.13 10.85 -17.41
CA ALA A 170 1.03 11.77 -17.15
C ALA A 170 -0.29 11.02 -16.89
N ALA A 171 -0.59 10.00 -17.69
CA ALA A 171 -1.75 9.14 -17.50
C ALA A 171 -1.66 8.33 -16.20
N ARG A 172 -0.48 7.79 -15.86
CA ARG A 172 -0.26 7.03 -14.61
C ARG A 172 -0.41 7.90 -13.35
N ASP A 173 -0.01 9.16 -13.42
CA ASP A 173 -0.01 10.08 -12.27
C ASP A 173 -1.33 10.85 -12.11
N ALA A 174 -2.18 10.90 -13.14
CA ALA A 174 -3.36 11.76 -13.22
C ALA A 174 -4.30 11.62 -12.02
N ALA A 175 -4.69 10.39 -11.68
CA ALA A 175 -5.62 10.12 -10.58
C ALA A 175 -5.05 10.57 -9.22
N SER A 176 -3.76 10.31 -8.96
CA SER A 176 -3.09 10.71 -7.72
C SER A 176 -3.00 12.23 -7.60
N LEU A 177 -2.63 12.94 -8.68
CA LEU A 177 -2.58 14.39 -8.70
C LEU A 177 -3.95 15.02 -8.49
N ASP A 178 -5.00 14.45 -9.10
CA ASP A 178 -6.37 14.89 -8.90
C ASP A 178 -6.88 14.64 -7.49
N LEU A 179 -6.49 13.53 -6.87
CA LEU A 179 -6.81 13.26 -5.47
C LEU A 179 -6.16 14.30 -4.55
N VAL A 180 -4.88 14.62 -4.77
CA VAL A 180 -4.19 15.67 -4.00
C VAL A 180 -4.93 17.00 -4.14
N ARG A 181 -5.27 17.41 -5.36
CA ARG A 181 -6.05 18.65 -5.61
C ARG A 181 -7.39 18.64 -4.88
N TRP A 182 -8.02 17.48 -4.75
CA TRP A 182 -9.27 17.34 -4.00
C TRP A 182 -9.06 17.42 -2.48
N LEU A 183 -8.05 16.72 -1.96
CA LEU A 183 -7.72 16.64 -0.53
C LEU A 183 -7.35 18.01 0.05
N VAL A 184 -6.53 18.80 -0.66
CA VAL A 184 -6.10 20.11 -0.14
C VAL A 184 -7.23 21.12 0.06
N GLN A 185 -8.40 20.87 -0.54
CA GLN A 185 -9.59 21.69 -0.39
C GLN A 185 -10.44 21.28 0.82
N ARG A 186 -10.13 20.16 1.46
CA ARG A 186 -10.88 19.61 2.59
C ARG A 186 -10.41 20.24 3.91
N PRO A 187 -11.30 20.52 4.88
CA PRO A 187 -10.91 21.09 6.17
C PRO A 187 -9.96 20.17 6.97
N GLU A 188 -10.08 18.85 6.79
CA GLU A 188 -9.23 17.81 7.39
C GLU A 188 -7.76 18.03 7.05
N TRP A 189 -7.44 18.37 5.79
CA TRP A 189 -6.07 18.62 5.34
C TRP A 189 -5.42 19.77 6.10
N ARG A 190 -6.16 20.87 6.32
CA ARG A 190 -5.64 22.01 7.10
C ARG A 190 -5.46 21.63 8.56
N ARG A 191 -6.40 20.89 9.14
CA ARG A 191 -6.33 20.43 10.54
C ARG A 191 -5.14 19.49 10.77
N ALA A 192 -4.78 18.68 9.77
CA ALA A 192 -3.58 17.83 9.80
C ALA A 192 -2.26 18.59 9.56
N GLY A 193 -2.32 19.90 9.34
CA GLY A 193 -1.14 20.75 9.07
C GLY A 193 -0.63 20.62 7.63
N GLY A 194 -1.51 20.32 6.67
CA GLY A 194 -1.17 20.12 5.27
C GLY A 194 -0.47 18.78 4.99
N ARG A 195 -0.80 17.76 5.77
CA ARG A 195 -0.30 16.39 5.65
C ARG A 195 -1.46 15.41 5.53
#